data_AF-A0A7X4AFJ7-F1
#
_entry.id   AF-A0A7X4AFJ7-F1
#
_cell.length_a   1.000
_cell.length_b   1.000
_cell.length_c   1.000
_cell.angle_alpha   90.00
_cell.angle_beta   90.00
_cell.angle_gamma   90.00
#
_symmetry.space_group_name_H-M   'P 1'
#
loop_
_entity.id
_entity.type
_entity.pdbx_description
1 polymer ?
#
loop_
_entity_poly.entity_id
_entity_poly.type
_entity_poly.pdbx_seq_one_letter_code
_entity_poly.pdbx_strand_id
1 'polypeptide(L)'
;AGPFPAPRQLALYGLFFGFGWMLFRKRETLEGFKRPTWALLAAGVLCFLVYRHFFELGCPPRPDRTCPEAAEGHLPAVVFLALSMWFMAYGLIGLFLRFLNKPSPRWRYMADASYWIYIVHVPFVMLLPILLAGVPLPGIVKFVLVSVMAIGLILVTYHYLVRPTFIGKQLNGRRYPRRAT
;
A
#
# COMPACT_ATOMS: atom_id res chain seq x y z
N ALA A 1 18.17 -15.53 -8.23
CA ALA A 1 17.21 -14.59 -8.85
C ALA A 1 18.02 -13.58 -9.65
N GLY A 2 17.74 -13.41 -10.95
CA GLY A 2 18.42 -12.42 -11.79
C GLY A 2 18.01 -10.98 -11.43
N PRO A 3 18.65 -9.96 -12.02
CA PRO A 3 18.33 -8.56 -11.75
C PRO A 3 16.94 -8.14 -12.27
N PHE A 4 16.34 -8.95 -13.15
CA PHE A 4 15.03 -8.70 -13.71
C PHE A 4 13.92 -9.34 -12.88
N PRO A 5 12.79 -8.63 -12.65
CA PRO A 5 11.63 -9.20 -11.99
C PRO A 5 11.09 -10.39 -12.78
N ALA A 6 10.49 -11.35 -12.08
CA ALA A 6 9.93 -12.52 -12.73
C ALA A 6 8.83 -12.10 -13.73
N PRO A 7 8.72 -12.72 -14.91
CA PRO A 7 7.71 -12.35 -15.92
C PRO A 7 6.27 -12.31 -15.37
N ARG A 8 5.94 -13.22 -14.45
CA ARG A 8 4.65 -13.24 -13.76
C ARG A 8 4.35 -11.97 -12.96
N GLN A 9 5.36 -11.38 -12.33
CA GLN A 9 5.21 -10.14 -11.55
C GLN A 9 5.04 -8.94 -12.49
N LEU A 10 5.81 -8.90 -13.58
CA LEU A 10 5.65 -7.88 -14.62
C LEU A 10 4.24 -7.93 -15.22
N ALA A 11 3.73 -9.12 -15.53
CA ALA A 11 2.37 -9.30 -16.05
C ALA A 11 1.32 -8.79 -15.05
N LEU A 12 1.45 -9.15 -13.77
CA LEU A 12 0.53 -8.71 -12.72
C LEU A 12 0.51 -7.18 -12.57
N TYR A 13 1.66 -6.55 -12.39
CA TYR A 13 1.72 -5.08 -12.25
C TYR A 13 1.35 -4.36 -13.54
N GLY A 14 1.71 -4.91 -14.70
CA GLY A 14 1.31 -4.41 -16.02
C GLY A 14 -0.20 -4.40 -16.21
N LEU A 15 -0.91 -5.43 -15.71
CA LEU A 15 -2.37 -5.50 -15.74
C LEU A 15 -3.01 -4.35 -14.94
N PHE A 16 -2.57 -4.14 -13.69
CA PHE A 16 -3.07 -3.04 -12.85
C PHE A 16 -2.74 -1.67 -13.44
N PHE A 17 -1.53 -1.50 -13.98
CA PHE A 17 -1.12 -0.28 -14.66
C PHE A 17 -1.97 -0.01 -15.90
N GLY A 18 -2.17 -1.01 -16.76
CA GLY A 18 -2.98 -0.90 -17.96
C GLY A 18 -4.44 -0.56 -17.66
N PHE A 19 -5.01 -1.17 -16.61
CA PHE A 19 -6.34 -0.81 -16.14
C PHE A 19 -6.39 0.64 -15.63
N GLY A 20 -5.41 1.05 -14.82
CA GLY A 20 -5.29 2.43 -14.34
C GLY A 20 -5.17 3.44 -15.49
N TRP A 21 -4.41 3.11 -16.53
CA TRP A 21 -4.29 3.91 -17.75
C TRP A 21 -5.62 4.06 -18.49
N MET A 22 -6.36 2.95 -18.65
CA MET A 22 -7.70 3.00 -19.26
C MET A 22 -8.66 3.87 -18.44
N LEU A 23 -8.65 3.73 -17.11
CA LEU A 23 -9.46 4.53 -16.20
C LEU A 23 -9.09 6.02 -16.28
N PHE A 24 -7.80 6.34 -16.43
CA PHE A 24 -7.32 7.70 -16.62
C PHE A 24 -7.81 8.34 -17.93
N ARG A 25 -8.06 7.55 -18.98
CA ARG A 25 -8.67 8.04 -20.23
C ARG A 25 -10.18 8.30 -20.09
N LYS A 26 -10.87 7.60 -19.19
CA LYS A 26 -12.32 7.73 -18.93
C LYS A 26 -12.59 8.18 -17.49
N ARG A 27 -12.03 9.32 -17.09
CA ARG A 27 -12.13 9.80 -15.70
C ARG A 27 -13.57 10.07 -15.25
N GLU A 28 -14.48 10.35 -16.18
CA GLU A 28 -15.90 10.55 -15.88
C GLU A 28 -16.54 9.31 -15.23
N THR A 29 -16.02 8.11 -15.55
CA THR A 29 -16.48 6.85 -14.96
C THR A 29 -16.09 6.72 -13.48
N LEU A 30 -15.14 7.52 -12.98
CA LEU A 30 -14.70 7.48 -11.57
C LEU A 30 -15.83 7.79 -10.59
N GLU A 31 -16.77 8.66 -10.98
CA GLU A 31 -17.94 9.01 -10.15
C GLU A 31 -18.80 7.78 -9.84
N GLY A 32 -18.82 6.77 -10.73
CA GLY A 32 -19.54 5.51 -10.54
C GLY A 32 -19.06 4.69 -9.35
N PHE A 33 -17.80 4.85 -8.92
CA PHE A 33 -17.23 4.08 -7.81
C PHE A 33 -17.66 4.61 -6.43
N LYS A 34 -18.21 5.83 -6.33
CA LYS A 34 -18.63 6.44 -5.06
C LYS A 34 -19.84 5.73 -4.43
N ARG A 35 -20.78 5.25 -5.25
CA ARG A 35 -22.01 4.62 -4.78
C ARG A 35 -21.77 3.24 -4.13
N PRO A 36 -21.09 2.29 -4.79
CA PRO A 36 -20.86 0.96 -4.22
C PRO A 36 -19.66 0.88 -3.27
N THR A 37 -19.03 2.00 -2.89
CA THR A 37 -17.78 2.03 -2.11
C THR A 37 -17.78 1.09 -0.90
N TRP A 38 -18.83 1.15 -0.06
CA TRP A 38 -18.90 0.31 1.14
C TRP A 38 -19.11 -1.17 0.81
N ALA A 39 -19.93 -1.46 -0.21
CA ALA A 39 -20.14 -2.83 -0.67
C ALA A 39 -18.86 -3.43 -1.24
N LEU A 40 -18.08 -2.64 -1.99
CA LEU A 40 -16.78 -3.06 -2.53
C LEU A 40 -15.75 -3.28 -1.42
N LEU A 41 -15.67 -2.39 -0.43
CA LEU A 41 -14.77 -2.60 0.72
C LEU A 41 -15.17 -3.84 1.52
N ALA A 42 -16.46 -4.03 1.80
CA ALA A 42 -16.95 -5.21 2.50
C ALA A 42 -16.67 -6.49 1.70
N ALA A 43 -16.94 -6.50 0.40
CA ALA A 43 -16.62 -7.62 -0.49
C ALA A 43 -15.10 -7.91 -0.52
N GLY A 44 -14.26 -6.88 -0.55
CA GLY A 44 -12.81 -7.02 -0.51
C GLY A 44 -12.29 -7.65 0.78
N VAL A 45 -12.84 -7.25 1.92
CA VAL A 45 -12.55 -7.85 3.23
C VAL A 45 -13.08 -9.28 3.32
N LEU A 46 -14.30 -9.54 2.88
CA LEU A 46 -14.87 -10.88 2.85
C LEU A 46 -14.04 -11.84 1.98
N CYS A 47 -13.68 -11.42 0.75
CA CYS A 47 -12.79 -12.20 -0.10
C CYS A 47 -11.43 -12.45 0.55
N PHE A 48 -10.87 -11.47 1.28
CA PHE A 48 -9.63 -11.65 2.01
C PHE A 48 -9.76 -12.70 3.14
N LEU A 49 -10.85 -12.68 3.89
CA LEU A 49 -11.11 -13.68 4.94
C LEU A 49 -11.30 -15.09 4.35
N VAL A 50 -12.00 -15.20 3.23
CA VAL A 50 -12.16 -16.48 2.51
C VAL A 50 -10.82 -16.98 1.96
N TYR A 51 -10.01 -16.09 1.37
CA TYR A 51 -8.63 -16.41 0.99
C TYR A 51 -7.85 -16.95 2.18
N ARG A 52 -7.92 -16.27 3.34
CA ARG A 52 -7.20 -16.67 4.55
C ARG A 52 -7.62 -18.05 5.03
N HIS A 53 -8.92 -18.34 5.00
CA HIS A 53 -9.47 -19.64 5.35
C HIS A 53 -8.92 -20.76 4.45
N PHE A 54 -8.99 -20.60 3.12
CA PHE A 54 -8.43 -21.60 2.19
C PHE A 54 -6.91 -21.74 2.28
N PHE A 55 -6.20 -20.63 2.55
CA PHE A 55 -4.75 -20.65 2.75
C PHE A 55 -4.36 -21.44 4.01
N GLU A 56 -5.10 -21.27 5.12
CA GLU A 56 -4.86 -22.03 6.35
C GLU A 56 -5.22 -23.51 6.22
N LEU A 57 -6.27 -23.84 5.48
CA LEU A 57 -6.62 -25.23 5.17
C LEU A 57 -5.54 -25.92 4.32
N GLY A 58 -5.05 -25.23 3.30
CA GLY A 58 -4.01 -25.77 2.42
C GLY A 58 -2.63 -25.83 3.06
N CYS A 59 -2.32 -24.89 3.95
CA CYS A 59 -1.08 -24.89 4.72
C CYS A 59 -1.33 -24.64 6.21
N PRO A 60 -1.69 -25.71 6.97
CA PRO A 60 -1.80 -25.58 8.41
C PRO A 60 -0.43 -25.22 9.01
N PRO A 61 -0.40 -24.47 10.13
CA PRO A 61 0.84 -24.07 10.77
C PRO A 61 1.63 -25.30 11.23
N ARG A 62 2.61 -25.72 10.43
CA ARG A 62 3.55 -26.80 10.74
C ARG A 62 4.87 -26.25 11.28
N PRO A 63 5.55 -26.98 12.18
CA PRO A 63 6.80 -26.54 12.78
C PRO A 63 7.95 -26.38 11.76
N ASP A 64 7.89 -27.05 10.62
CA ASP A 64 8.87 -26.97 9.53
C ASP A 64 8.64 -25.80 8.57
N ARG A 65 7.51 -25.06 8.71
CA ARG A 65 7.09 -23.94 7.84
C ARG A 65 7.10 -24.27 6.34
N THR A 66 7.04 -25.55 5.96
CA THR A 66 6.97 -25.96 4.56
C THR A 66 5.52 -26.18 4.16
N CYS A 67 5.09 -25.50 3.10
CA CYS A 67 3.78 -25.70 2.48
C CYS A 67 4.01 -26.42 1.15
N PRO A 68 3.46 -27.63 0.93
CA PRO A 68 3.50 -28.22 -0.40
C PRO A 68 2.71 -27.35 -1.39
N GLU A 69 3.28 -27.06 -2.57
CA GLU A 69 2.65 -26.23 -3.61
C GLU A 69 1.32 -26.82 -4.12
N ALA A 70 1.10 -28.12 -3.94
CA ALA A 70 -0.11 -28.86 -4.33
C ALA A 70 -1.13 -29.02 -3.18
N ALA A 71 -1.19 -28.05 -2.27
CA ALA A 71 -2.16 -28.04 -1.20
C ALA A 71 -3.60 -27.87 -1.72
N GLU A 72 -4.51 -28.74 -1.28
CA GLU A 72 -5.95 -28.58 -1.48
C GLU A 72 -6.37 -27.18 -1.00
N GLY A 73 -6.95 -26.37 -1.89
CA GLY A 73 -7.32 -24.99 -1.58
C GLY A 73 -6.40 -23.90 -2.17
N HIS A 74 -5.32 -24.25 -2.86
CA HIS A 74 -4.46 -23.23 -3.51
C HIS A 74 -5.21 -22.41 -4.57
N LEU A 75 -5.95 -23.07 -5.47
CA LEU A 75 -6.72 -22.39 -6.52
C LEU A 75 -7.77 -21.41 -5.94
N PRO A 76 -8.68 -21.81 -5.02
CA PRO A 76 -9.63 -20.87 -4.45
C PRO A 76 -8.92 -19.77 -3.65
N ALA A 77 -7.83 -20.05 -2.93
CA ALA A 77 -7.07 -19.01 -2.25
C ALA A 77 -6.56 -17.93 -3.23
N VAL A 78 -5.96 -18.32 -4.36
CA VAL A 78 -5.47 -17.37 -5.37
C VAL A 78 -6.61 -16.57 -6.00
N VAL A 79 -7.74 -17.21 -6.31
CA VAL A 79 -8.92 -16.54 -6.88
C VAL A 79 -9.49 -15.49 -5.92
N PHE A 80 -9.70 -15.86 -4.64
CA PHE A 80 -10.24 -14.94 -3.64
C PHE A 80 -9.25 -13.83 -3.28
N LEU A 81 -7.94 -14.09 -3.32
CA LEU A 81 -6.92 -13.05 -3.18
C LEU A 81 -7.00 -12.04 -4.33
N ALA A 82 -7.10 -12.52 -5.57
CA ALA A 82 -7.24 -11.64 -6.73
C ALA A 82 -8.52 -10.78 -6.66
N LEU A 83 -9.65 -11.37 -6.29
CA LEU A 83 -10.91 -10.64 -6.07
C LEU A 83 -10.78 -9.60 -4.96
N SER A 84 -10.14 -9.96 -3.84
CA SER A 84 -9.89 -9.02 -2.75
C SER A 84 -9.07 -7.81 -3.23
N MET A 85 -8.01 -8.02 -4.00
CA MET A 85 -7.19 -6.93 -4.54
C MET A 85 -8.01 -5.95 -5.39
N TRP A 86 -8.86 -6.45 -6.28
CA TRP A 86 -9.71 -5.61 -7.15
C TRP A 86 -10.78 -4.87 -6.36
N PHE A 87 -11.51 -5.55 -5.48
CA PHE A 87 -12.54 -4.93 -4.66
C PHE A 87 -11.98 -3.89 -3.69
N MET A 88 -10.82 -4.17 -3.08
CA MET A 88 -10.12 -3.21 -2.24
C MET A 88 -9.63 -2.00 -3.05
N ALA A 89 -9.06 -2.20 -4.24
CA ALA A 89 -8.63 -1.09 -5.09
C ALA A 89 -9.81 -0.18 -5.45
N TYR A 90 -10.93 -0.74 -5.93
CA TYR A 90 -12.12 0.03 -6.29
C TYR A 90 -12.80 0.68 -5.08
N GLY A 91 -12.89 -0.05 -3.96
CA GLY A 91 -13.44 0.47 -2.71
C GLY A 91 -12.63 1.65 -2.18
N LEU A 92 -11.30 1.54 -2.17
CA LEU A 92 -10.43 2.65 -1.76
C LEU A 92 -10.55 3.84 -2.71
N ILE A 93 -10.52 3.64 -4.03
CA ILE A 93 -10.73 4.72 -5.01
C ILE A 93 -12.05 5.45 -4.71
N GLY A 94 -13.16 4.71 -4.54
CA GLY A 94 -14.45 5.26 -4.18
C GLY A 94 -14.44 6.03 -2.84
N LEU A 95 -13.72 5.53 -1.84
CA LEU A 95 -13.56 6.17 -0.53
C LEU A 95 -12.84 7.52 -0.65
N PHE A 96 -11.71 7.56 -1.35
CA PHE A 96 -10.96 8.79 -1.61
C PHE A 96 -11.80 9.79 -2.41
N LEU A 97 -12.56 9.34 -3.40
CA LEU A 97 -13.46 10.20 -4.18
C LEU A 97 -14.64 10.75 -3.34
N ARG A 98 -15.11 10.01 -2.34
CA ARG A 98 -16.21 10.45 -1.47
C ARG A 98 -15.77 11.44 -0.41
N PHE A 99 -14.62 11.19 0.23
CA PHE A 99 -14.21 11.93 1.43
C PHE A 99 -13.04 12.91 1.19
N LEU A 100 -12.22 12.67 0.16
CA LEU A 100 -10.94 13.35 -0.05
C LEU A 100 -10.86 14.06 -1.42
N ASN A 101 -12.01 14.27 -2.08
CA ASN A 101 -12.08 14.94 -3.38
C ASN A 101 -12.09 16.48 -3.31
N LYS A 102 -12.01 17.06 -2.12
CA LYS A 102 -11.92 18.52 -1.95
C LYS A 102 -10.44 18.95 -1.92
N PRO A 103 -10.08 20.09 -2.53
CA PRO A 103 -8.73 20.60 -2.46
C PRO A 103 -8.35 20.87 -1.00
N SER A 104 -7.23 20.27 -0.56
CA SER A 104 -6.73 20.40 0.82
C SER A 104 -5.22 20.51 0.80
N PRO A 105 -4.65 21.55 1.44
CA PRO A 105 -3.20 21.70 1.57
C PRO A 105 -2.54 20.52 2.29
N ARG A 106 -3.23 19.91 3.26
CA ARG A 106 -2.73 18.75 4.03
C ARG A 106 -2.64 17.51 3.16
N TRP A 107 -3.67 17.21 2.37
CA TRP A 107 -3.67 16.06 1.47
C TRP A 107 -2.72 16.25 0.29
N ARG A 108 -2.58 17.49 -0.19
CA ARG A 108 -1.54 17.84 -1.17
C ARG A 108 -0.15 17.56 -0.63
N TYR A 109 0.16 18.03 0.58
CA TYR A 109 1.44 17.77 1.23
C TYR A 109 1.72 16.27 1.38
N MET A 110 0.72 15.49 1.82
CA MET A 110 0.87 14.04 1.96
C MET A 110 1.13 13.37 0.60
N ALA A 111 0.42 13.78 -0.45
CA ALA A 111 0.64 13.25 -1.80
C ALA A 111 2.05 13.55 -2.32
N ASP A 112 2.57 14.76 -2.09
CA ASP A 112 3.94 15.14 -2.46
C ASP A 112 5.00 14.40 -1.61
N ALA A 113 4.67 14.01 -0.37
CA ALA A 113 5.56 13.25 0.50
C ALA A 113 5.58 11.75 0.17
N SER A 114 4.49 11.19 -0.37
CA SER A 114 4.35 9.75 -0.66
C SER A 114 5.48 9.17 -1.49
N TYR A 115 6.02 9.93 -2.46
CA TYR A 115 7.12 9.45 -3.28
C TYR A 115 8.43 9.32 -2.48
N TRP A 116 8.72 10.29 -1.59
CA TRP A 116 9.86 10.18 -0.68
C TRP A 116 9.68 9.03 0.30
N ILE A 117 8.49 8.89 0.88
CA ILE A 117 8.16 7.76 1.77
C ILE A 117 8.45 6.44 1.09
N TYR A 118 8.00 6.26 -0.15
CA TYR A 118 8.28 5.05 -0.93
C TYR A 118 9.78 4.76 -1.08
N ILE A 119 10.62 5.77 -1.33
CA ILE A 119 12.08 5.56 -1.49
C ILE A 119 12.75 5.16 -0.17
N VAL A 120 12.47 5.89 0.92
CA VAL A 120 13.28 5.77 2.14
C VAL A 120 12.67 4.90 3.22
N HIS A 121 11.43 4.41 3.08
CA HIS A 121 10.79 3.66 4.16
C HIS A 121 11.53 2.39 4.57
N VAL A 122 12.14 1.67 3.62
CA VAL A 122 12.75 0.34 3.84
C VAL A 122 13.76 0.34 5.00
N PRO A 123 14.77 1.23 5.04
CA PRO A 123 15.66 1.38 6.19
C PRO A 123 14.95 1.52 7.54
N PHE A 124 13.92 2.38 7.63
CA PHE A 124 13.23 2.63 8.90
C PHE A 124 12.41 1.42 9.36
N VAL A 125 11.68 0.77 8.44
CA VAL A 125 10.87 -0.41 8.78
C VAL A 125 11.70 -1.65 9.05
N MET A 126 12.98 -1.66 8.66
CA MET A 126 13.93 -2.71 9.05
C MET A 126 14.63 -2.39 10.38
N LEU A 127 15.15 -1.18 10.55
CA LEU A 127 15.96 -0.82 11.73
C LEU A 127 15.12 -0.66 13.01
N LEU A 128 13.97 0.00 12.95
CA LEU A 128 13.17 0.28 14.15
C LEU A 128 12.66 -0.99 14.85
N PRO A 129 12.13 -2.02 14.16
CA PRO A 129 11.80 -3.29 14.82
C PRO A 129 12.98 -3.98 15.47
N ILE A 130 14.18 -3.91 14.87
CA ILE A 130 15.40 -4.50 15.43
C ILE A 130 15.74 -3.83 16.75
N LEU A 131 15.68 -2.50 16.81
CA LEU A 131 15.90 -1.74 18.04
C LEU A 131 14.85 -2.06 19.13
N LEU A 132 13.61 -2.35 18.72
CA LEU A 132 12.51 -2.72 19.63
C LEU A 132 12.44 -4.23 19.93
N ALA A 133 13.37 -5.04 19.42
CA ALA A 133 13.29 -6.50 19.52
C ALA A 133 13.26 -6.96 20.98
N GLY A 134 14.16 -6.44 21.83
CA GLY A 134 14.27 -6.79 23.24
C GLY A 134 13.22 -6.18 24.17
N VAL A 135 12.39 -5.25 23.68
CA VAL A 135 11.38 -4.59 24.52
C VAL A 135 10.19 -5.54 24.73
N PRO A 136 9.74 -5.81 25.96
CA PRO A 136 8.63 -6.74 26.23
C PRO A 136 7.25 -6.10 25.98
N LEU A 137 7.03 -5.62 24.76
CA LEU A 137 5.73 -5.08 24.31
C LEU A 137 4.98 -6.07 23.43
N PRO A 138 3.63 -6.06 23.44
CA PRO A 138 2.82 -6.83 22.50
C PRO A 138 3.16 -6.49 21.04
N GLY A 139 3.09 -7.47 20.14
CA GLY A 139 3.47 -7.30 18.74
C GLY A 139 2.70 -6.18 18.01
N ILE A 140 1.40 -6.05 18.27
CA ILE A 140 0.57 -4.97 17.72
C ILE A 140 1.06 -3.60 18.18
N VAL A 141 1.44 -3.47 19.45
CA VAL A 141 1.96 -2.21 19.99
C VAL A 141 3.29 -1.87 19.33
N LYS A 142 4.19 -2.84 19.18
CA LYS A 142 5.45 -2.65 18.43
C LYS A 142 5.19 -2.23 16.99
N PHE A 143 4.24 -2.86 16.31
CA PHE A 143 3.89 -2.54 14.92
C PHE A 143 3.38 -1.09 14.78
N VAL A 144 2.44 -0.67 15.63
CA VAL A 144 1.92 0.70 15.62
C VAL A 144 3.03 1.70 15.93
N LEU A 145 3.84 1.41 16.96
CA LEU A 145 4.95 2.26 17.38
C LEU A 145 5.98 2.43 16.25
N VAL A 146 6.44 1.34 15.65
CA VAL A 146 7.36 1.36 14.50
C VAL A 146 6.77 2.15 13.34
N SER A 147 5.49 1.93 13.02
CA SER A 147 4.84 2.61 11.90
C SER A 147 4.76 4.12 12.11
N VAL A 148 4.34 4.56 13.30
CA VAL A 148 4.27 5.98 13.65
C VAL A 148 5.65 6.62 13.65
N MET A 149 6.66 5.96 14.24
CA MET A 149 8.03 6.45 14.25
C MET A 149 8.61 6.55 12.84
N ALA A 150 8.45 5.51 12.01
CA ALA A 150 8.94 5.50 10.64
C ALA A 150 8.31 6.63 9.83
N ILE A 151 6.97 6.75 9.83
CA ILE A 151 6.27 7.81 9.11
C ILE A 151 6.70 9.19 9.63
N GLY A 152 6.77 9.37 10.95
CA GLY A 152 7.18 10.63 11.56
C GLY A 152 8.59 11.06 11.14
N LEU A 153 9.57 10.17 11.29
CA LEU A 153 10.96 10.42 10.90
C LEU A 153 11.09 10.72 9.40
N ILE A 154 10.38 9.96 8.56
CA ILE A 154 10.40 10.17 7.12
C ILE A 154 9.77 11.51 6.74
N LEU A 155 8.65 11.90 7.37
CA LEU A 155 8.03 13.20 7.13
C LEU A 155 8.92 14.37 7.59
N VAL A 156 9.65 14.20 8.69
CA VAL A 156 10.66 15.18 9.15
C VAL A 156 11.77 15.31 8.10
N THR A 157 12.36 14.19 7.65
CA THR A 157 13.40 14.24 6.60
C THR A 157 12.86 14.84 5.30
N TYR A 158 11.63 14.51 4.91
CA TYR A 158 10.99 15.11 3.75
C TYR A 158 10.85 16.63 3.89
N HIS A 159 10.32 17.09 5.03
CA HIS A 159 10.06 18.51 5.25
C HIS A 159 11.34 19.36 5.22
N TYR A 160 12.40 18.88 5.86
CA TYR A 160 13.63 19.67 6.00
C TYR A 160 14.64 19.47 4.88
N LEU A 161 14.81 18.25 4.37
CA LEU A 161 15.88 17.87 3.45
C LEU A 161 15.44 17.76 1.98
N VAL A 162 14.17 17.46 1.73
CA VAL A 162 13.69 17.14 0.37
C VAL A 162 12.83 18.26 -0.19
N ARG A 163 11.76 18.63 0.52
CA ARG A 163 10.76 19.60 0.04
C ARG A 163 11.34 20.95 -0.41
N PRO A 164 12.31 21.56 0.30
CA PRO A 164 12.88 22.84 -0.13
C PRO A 164 14.08 22.70 -1.08
N THR A 165 14.52 21.49 -1.44
CA THR A 165 15.74 21.25 -2.22
C THR A 165 15.45 20.89 -3.69
N PHE A 166 16.52 20.72 -4.48
CA PHE A 166 16.40 20.22 -5.86
C PHE A 166 15.75 18.83 -5.91
N ILE A 167 15.95 18.00 -4.88
CA ILE A 167 15.32 16.69 -4.77
C ILE A 167 13.79 16.86 -4.79
N GLY A 168 13.23 17.74 -3.95
CA GLY A 168 11.80 18.04 -3.96
C GLY A 168 11.28 18.51 -5.32
N LYS A 169 12.06 19.29 -6.07
CA LYS A 169 11.71 19.70 -7.45
C LYS A 169 11.68 18.50 -8.41
N GLN A 170 12.68 17.63 -8.35
CA GLN A 170 12.74 16.45 -9.23
C GLN A 170 11.61 15.47 -8.91
N LEU A 171 11.29 15.28 -7.63
CA LEU A 171 10.27 14.32 -7.21
C LEU A 171 8.84 14.83 -7.44
N ASN A 172 8.58 16.10 -7.18
CA ASN A 172 7.22 16.67 -7.22
C ASN A 172 6.95 17.58 -8.43
N GLY A 173 7.95 17.74 -9.31
CA GLY A 173 7.91 18.68 -10.44
C GLY A 173 7.91 20.16 -10.06
N ARG A 174 7.89 20.49 -8.75
CA ARG A 174 7.85 21.87 -8.21
C ARG A 174 8.66 21.98 -6.94
N ARG A 175 9.35 23.11 -6.76
CA ARG A 175 10.05 23.45 -5.51
C ARG A 175 9.10 24.23 -4.61
N TYR A 176 9.06 23.89 -3.33
CA TYR A 176 8.35 24.68 -2.32
C TYR A 176 9.39 25.37 -1.44
N PRO A 177 9.70 26.66 -1.67
CA PRO A 177 10.61 27.41 -0.81
C PRO A 177 10.07 27.38 0.63
N ARG A 178 10.98 27.33 1.63
CA ARG A 178 10.55 27.65 3.00
C ARG A 178 10.01 29.08 2.95
N ARG A 179 8.82 29.32 3.53
CA ARG A 179 8.44 30.69 3.88
C ARG A 179 9.55 31.20 4.80
N ALA A 180 10.26 32.23 4.37
CA ALA A 180 11.06 33.02 5.29
C ALA A 180 10.05 33.60 6.29
N THR A 181 10.12 33.10 7.52
CA THR A 181 9.53 33.78 8.69
C THR A 181 10.28 35.07 8.90
#